data_AF-A0A6N0HPK4-F1
#
_entry.id   AF-A0A6N0HPK4-F1
#
_cell.length_a   1.000
_cell.length_b   1.000
_cell.length_c   1.000
_cell.angle_alpha   90.00
_cell.angle_beta   90.00
_cell.angle_gamma   90.00
#
_symmetry.space_group_name_H-M   'P 1'
#
loop_
_entity.id
_entity.type
_entity.pdbx_description
1 polymer ?
#
loop_
_entity_poly.entity_id
_entity_poly.type
_entity_poly.pdbx_seq_one_letter_code
_entity_poly.pdbx_strand_id
1 'polypeptide(L)'
;MSKKIKIILTISLLLNILLIGFHIGMIAKKQWHGHYKKPLHIKFSNSLAHLPNAQQQLEEKLQTFQQQEMTNHKKMKLLYLDIFNLLLAPVFEPSLYEEKSQQLAQLKQRKDKLIKNFIKETALSLDQQQRKRFFRALRKSNRH
;
A
#
# COMPACT_ATOMS: atom_id res chain seq x y z
N MET A 1 48.63 3.33 -13.86
CA MET A 1 47.61 2.45 -13.24
C MET A 1 47.64 1.08 -13.94
N SER A 2 47.81 -0.01 -13.18
CA SER A 2 47.90 -1.37 -13.74
C SER A 2 46.60 -1.79 -14.44
N LYS A 3 46.70 -2.43 -15.61
CA LYS A 3 45.55 -3.00 -16.35
C LYS A 3 44.68 -3.89 -15.45
N LYS A 4 45.30 -4.60 -14.50
CA LYS A 4 44.61 -5.48 -13.54
C LYS A 4 43.68 -4.71 -12.59
N ILE A 5 44.12 -3.54 -12.11
CA ILE A 5 43.34 -2.70 -11.19
C ILE A 5 42.10 -2.13 -11.90
N LYS A 6 42.24 -1.72 -13.17
CA LYS A 6 41.10 -1.25 -13.98
C LYS A 6 40.06 -2.35 -14.17
N ILE A 7 40.49 -3.56 -14.51
CA ILE A 7 39.58 -4.71 -14.71
C ILE A 7 38.81 -5.04 -13.42
N ILE A 8 39.46 -5.07 -12.27
CA ILE A 8 38.81 -5.34 -10.97
C ILE A 8 37.77 -4.26 -10.65
N LEU A 9 38.10 -2.99 -10.89
CA LEU A 9 37.17 -1.87 -10.70
C LEU A 9 35.94 -1.98 -11.61
N THR A 10 36.14 -2.29 -12.89
CA THR A 10 35.03 -2.43 -13.85
C THR A 10 34.13 -3.60 -13.49
N ILE A 11 34.71 -4.74 -13.08
CA ILE A 11 33.94 -5.92 -12.63
C ILE A 11 33.17 -5.61 -11.35
N SER A 12 33.79 -4.95 -10.38
CA SER A 12 33.12 -4.54 -9.13
C SER A 12 31.97 -3.58 -9.38
N LEU A 13 32.12 -2.65 -10.33
CA LEU A 13 31.07 -1.70 -10.70
C LEU A 13 29.90 -2.43 -11.37
N LEU A 14 30.17 -3.31 -12.33
CA LEU A 14 29.16 -4.14 -13.00
C LEU A 14 28.40 -5.02 -12.00
N LEU A 15 29.11 -5.64 -11.05
CA LEU A 15 28.50 -6.49 -10.04
C LEU A 15 27.55 -5.70 -9.14
N ASN A 16 27.94 -4.49 -8.73
CA ASN A 16 27.07 -3.61 -7.94
C ASN A 16 25.83 -3.18 -8.71
N ILE A 17 25.96 -2.80 -9.98
CA ILE A 17 24.82 -2.44 -10.84
C ILE A 17 23.86 -3.64 -10.97
N LEU A 18 24.39 -4.85 -11.13
CA LEU A 18 23.60 -6.07 -11.28
C LEU A 18 22.89 -6.47 -9.98
N LEU A 19 23.55 -6.31 -8.82
CA LEU A 19 22.96 -6.51 -7.49
C LEU A 19 21.83 -5.52 -7.20
N ILE A 20 22.02 -4.25 -7.55
CA ILE A 20 20.99 -3.21 -7.41
C ILE A 20 19.79 -3.56 -8.30
N GLY A 21 20.03 -3.91 -9.57
CA GLY A 21 18.97 -4.32 -10.50
C GLY A 21 18.19 -5.55 -10.02
N PHE A 22 18.88 -6.55 -9.45
CA PHE A 22 18.25 -7.75 -8.89
C PHE A 22 17.39 -7.45 -7.66
N HIS A 23 17.88 -6.61 -6.73
CA HIS A 23 17.11 -6.18 -5.56
C HIS A 23 15.85 -5.40 -5.96
N ILE A 24 15.98 -4.46 -6.90
CA ILE A 24 14.85 -3.70 -7.44
C ILE A 24 13.86 -4.64 -8.12
N GLY A 25 14.33 -5.60 -8.93
CA GLY A 25 13.50 -6.59 -9.61
C GLY A 25 12.70 -7.47 -8.63
N MET A 26 13.29 -7.90 -7.52
CA MET A 26 12.56 -8.65 -6.48
C MET A 26 11.50 -7.81 -5.77
N ILE A 27 11.81 -6.56 -5.45
CA ILE A 27 10.84 -5.63 -4.83
C ILE A 27 9.69 -5.37 -5.80
N ALA A 28 9.99 -5.07 -7.07
CA ALA A 28 9.00 -4.83 -8.11
C ALA A 28 8.11 -6.06 -8.35
N LYS A 29 8.70 -7.26 -8.46
CA LYS A 29 7.95 -8.51 -8.66
C LYS A 29 7.03 -8.83 -7.48
N LYS A 30 7.50 -8.64 -6.24
CA LYS A 30 6.67 -8.83 -5.03
C LYS A 30 5.50 -7.83 -4.95
N GLN A 31 5.68 -6.64 -5.52
CA GLN A 31 4.66 -5.59 -5.54
C GLN A 31 3.67 -5.70 -6.72
N TRP A 32 4.11 -6.22 -7.87
CA TRP A 32 3.27 -6.45 -9.05
C TRP A 32 2.57 -7.82 -9.08
N HIS A 33 3.15 -8.85 -8.47
CA HIS A 33 2.56 -10.20 -8.37
C HIS A 33 2.08 -10.55 -6.96
N GLY A 34 2.08 -9.59 -6.03
CA GLY A 34 1.44 -9.78 -4.74
C GLY A 34 -0.04 -10.09 -4.98
N HIS A 35 -0.45 -11.33 -4.71
CA HIS A 35 -1.82 -11.84 -4.76
C HIS A 35 -2.82 -10.68 -4.68
N TYR A 36 -3.68 -10.53 -5.69
CA TYR A 36 -4.75 -9.54 -5.75
C TYR A 36 -5.59 -9.59 -4.45
N LYS A 37 -5.11 -8.95 -3.39
CA LYS A 37 -5.83 -8.82 -2.14
C LYS A 37 -7.01 -7.94 -2.49
N LYS A 38 -8.22 -8.48 -2.34
CA LYS A 38 -9.44 -7.74 -2.60
C LYS A 38 -9.35 -6.36 -1.92
N PRO A 39 -9.66 -5.26 -2.63
CA PRO A 39 -9.70 -3.92 -2.07
C PRO A 39 -10.46 -3.90 -0.76
N LEU A 40 -10.02 -3.06 0.18
CA LEU A 40 -10.53 -3.11 1.54
C LEU A 40 -12.01 -2.69 1.60
N HIS A 41 -12.45 -1.77 0.74
CA HIS A 41 -13.87 -1.44 0.60
C HIS A 41 -14.73 -2.65 0.19
N ILE A 42 -14.23 -3.57 -0.63
CA ILE A 42 -14.95 -4.81 -0.99
C ILE A 42 -15.08 -5.73 0.24
N LYS A 43 -14.07 -5.74 1.10
CA LYS A 43 -14.14 -6.51 2.36
C LYS A 43 -15.18 -5.91 3.31
N PHE A 44 -15.23 -4.57 3.40
CA PHE A 44 -16.22 -3.88 4.20
C PHE A 44 -17.63 -4.03 3.63
N SER A 45 -17.83 -3.88 2.32
CA SER A 45 -19.14 -4.07 1.69
C SER A 45 -19.70 -5.46 1.97
N ASN A 46 -18.90 -6.52 1.77
CA ASN A 46 -19.30 -7.89 2.05
C ASN A 46 -19.61 -8.11 3.54
N SER A 47 -18.87 -7.44 4.44
CA SER A 47 -19.09 -7.56 5.88
C SER A 47 -20.38 -6.85 6.32
N LEU A 48 -20.74 -5.75 5.66
CA LEU A 48 -21.97 -4.99 5.92
C LEU A 48 -23.20 -5.65 5.31
N ALA A 49 -23.07 -6.33 4.17
CA ALA A 49 -24.17 -7.06 3.51
C ALA A 49 -24.79 -8.16 4.39
N HIS A 50 -24.08 -8.63 5.43
CA HIS A 50 -24.59 -9.62 6.39
C HIS A 50 -25.34 -9.01 7.59
N LEU A 51 -25.50 -7.68 7.63
CA LEU A 51 -26.22 -6.99 8.69
C LEU A 51 -27.63 -6.60 8.20
N PRO A 52 -28.70 -7.06 8.87
CA PRO A 52 -30.04 -6.60 8.56
C PRO A 52 -30.14 -5.11 8.88
N ASN A 53 -30.68 -4.31 7.95
CA ASN A 53 -30.78 -2.85 8.06
C ASN A 53 -29.42 -2.17 8.24
N ALA A 54 -28.45 -2.43 7.36
CA ALA A 54 -27.33 -1.52 7.18
C ALA A 54 -27.92 -0.12 6.88
N GLN A 55 -27.91 0.75 7.88
CA GLN A 55 -28.52 2.07 7.79
C GLN A 55 -27.95 2.80 6.57
N GLN A 56 -28.75 3.56 5.81
CA GLN A 56 -28.28 4.34 4.64
C GLN A 56 -27.01 5.14 4.95
N GLN A 57 -26.87 5.63 6.19
CA GLN A 57 -25.68 6.32 6.69
C GLN A 57 -24.38 5.49 6.62
N LEU A 58 -24.45 4.16 6.78
CA LEU A 58 -23.30 3.25 6.68
C LEU A 58 -22.88 3.01 5.22
N GLU A 59 -23.84 3.02 4.29
CA GLU A 59 -23.56 2.91 2.86
C GLU A 59 -22.87 4.19 2.33
N GLU A 60 -23.36 5.37 2.71
CA GLU A 60 -22.73 6.66 2.37
C GLU A 60 -21.30 6.76 2.91
N LYS A 61 -21.09 6.28 4.15
CA LYS A 61 -19.75 6.20 4.75
C LYS A 61 -18.84 5.23 4.01
N LEU A 62 -19.38 4.09 3.56
CA LEU A 62 -18.62 3.12 2.77
C LEU A 62 -18.24 3.67 1.40
N GLN A 63 -19.14 4.39 0.72
CA GLN A 63 -18.84 5.05 -0.55
C GLN A 63 -17.75 6.12 -0.37
N THR A 64 -17.84 6.93 0.68
CA THR A 64 -16.80 7.91 1.03
C THR A 64 -15.47 7.23 1.29
N PHE A 65 -15.47 6.15 2.07
CA PHE A 65 -14.28 5.32 2.33
C PHE A 65 -13.68 4.79 1.02
N GLN A 66 -14.51 4.26 0.12
CA GLN A 66 -14.07 3.71 -1.18
C GLN A 66 -13.40 4.78 -2.04
N GLN A 67 -14.01 5.96 -2.18
CA GLN A 67 -13.43 7.05 -2.97
C GLN A 67 -12.06 7.50 -2.41
N GLN A 68 -11.96 7.59 -1.08
CA GLN A 68 -10.71 7.95 -0.41
C GLN A 68 -9.66 6.83 -0.54
N GLU A 69 -10.05 5.56 -0.44
CA GLU A 69 -9.15 4.41 -0.66
C GLU A 69 -8.59 4.43 -2.08
N MET A 70 -9.45 4.59 -3.10
CA MET A 70 -9.04 4.66 -4.50
C MET A 70 -8.08 5.82 -4.76
N THR A 71 -8.38 7.00 -4.23
CA THR A 71 -7.52 8.19 -4.36
C THR A 71 -6.16 7.96 -3.69
N ASN A 72 -6.15 7.42 -2.48
CA ASN A 72 -4.92 7.12 -1.76
C ASN A 72 -4.09 6.06 -2.48
N HIS A 73 -4.73 5.01 -3.01
CA HIS A 73 -4.05 3.97 -3.77
C HIS A 73 -3.36 4.53 -5.02
N LYS A 74 -4.04 5.38 -5.80
CA LYS A 74 -3.46 6.06 -6.96
C LYS A 74 -2.25 6.90 -6.56
N LYS A 75 -2.38 7.73 -5.52
CA LYS A 75 -1.28 8.57 -5.00
C LYS A 75 -0.08 7.74 -4.52
N MET A 76 -0.32 6.64 -3.81
CA MET A 76 0.74 5.73 -3.37
C MET A 76 1.45 5.10 -4.57
N LYS A 77 0.71 4.66 -5.59
CA LYS A 77 1.29 4.08 -6.81
C LYS A 77 2.22 5.07 -7.51
N LEU A 78 1.78 6.32 -7.66
CA LEU A 78 2.60 7.39 -8.25
C LEU A 78 3.85 7.66 -7.42
N LEU A 79 3.73 7.80 -6.09
CA LEU A 79 4.90 8.00 -5.22
C LEU A 79 5.89 6.84 -5.29
N TYR A 80 5.42 5.59 -5.39
CA TYR A 80 6.32 4.46 -5.61
C TYR A 80 7.06 4.58 -6.95
N LEU A 81 6.36 4.94 -8.03
CA LEU A 81 6.99 5.14 -9.33
C LEU A 81 8.02 6.27 -9.29
N ASP A 82 7.70 7.40 -8.65
CA ASP A 82 8.63 8.51 -8.46
C ASP A 82 9.89 8.04 -7.71
N ILE A 83 9.72 7.33 -6.60
CA ILE A 83 10.85 6.79 -5.81
C ILE A 83 11.69 5.83 -6.64
N PHE A 84 11.07 4.94 -7.41
CA PHE A 84 11.80 4.03 -8.29
C PHE A 84 12.55 4.77 -9.39
N ASN A 85 11.93 5.79 -10.00
CA ASN A 85 12.56 6.59 -11.02
C ASN A 85 13.77 7.36 -10.47
N LEU A 86 13.70 7.86 -9.24
CA LEU A 86 14.83 8.51 -8.56
C LEU A 86 15.98 7.54 -8.28
N LEU A 87 15.68 6.31 -7.88
CA LEU A 87 16.68 5.27 -7.66
C LEU A 87 17.34 4.79 -8.96
N LEU A 88 16.63 4.89 -10.08
CA LEU A 88 17.11 4.48 -11.41
C LEU A 88 17.72 5.65 -12.21
N ALA A 89 17.68 6.87 -11.69
CA ALA A 89 18.21 8.04 -12.36
C ALA A 89 19.75 7.95 -12.48
N PRO A 90 20.36 8.50 -13.56
CA PRO A 90 21.81 8.52 -13.73
C PRO A 90 22.56 9.25 -12.60
N VAL A 91 21.91 10.24 -11.99
CA VAL A 91 22.38 10.95 -10.80
C VAL A 91 21.33 10.76 -9.72
N PHE A 92 21.75 10.20 -8.59
CA PHE A 92 20.87 10.01 -7.43
C PHE A 92 20.77 11.30 -6.63
N GLU A 93 19.54 11.71 -6.30
CA GLU A 93 19.25 12.88 -5.47
C GLU A 93 18.71 12.44 -4.09
N PRO A 94 19.57 12.39 -3.04
CA PRO A 94 19.18 11.83 -1.74
C PRO A 94 18.05 12.60 -1.05
N SER A 95 18.07 13.94 -1.12
CA SER A 95 17.04 14.80 -0.50
C SER A 95 15.67 14.57 -1.10
N LEU A 96 15.59 14.47 -2.43
CA LEU A 96 14.34 14.22 -3.14
C LEU A 96 13.82 12.81 -2.87
N TYR A 97 14.71 11.82 -2.79
CA TYR A 97 14.36 10.46 -2.37
C TYR A 97 13.77 10.43 -0.95
N GLU A 98 14.39 11.12 0.00
CA GLU A 98 13.91 11.21 1.39
C GLU A 98 12.55 11.89 1.47
N GLU A 99 12.36 13.00 0.76
CA GLU A 99 11.09 13.72 0.69
C GLU A 99 9.96 12.82 0.17
N LYS A 100 10.17 12.15 -0.96
CA LYS A 100 9.17 11.25 -1.56
C LYS A 100 8.88 10.05 -0.67
N SER A 101 9.91 9.51 -0.01
CA SER A 101 9.78 8.42 0.96
C SER A 101 8.96 8.84 2.19
N GLN A 102 9.18 10.06 2.69
CA GLN A 102 8.41 10.63 3.80
C GLN A 102 6.95 10.88 3.40
N GLN A 103 6.69 11.41 2.20
CA GLN A 103 5.34 11.58 1.67
C GLN A 103 4.60 10.23 1.57
N LEU A 104 5.28 9.18 1.12
CA LEU A 104 4.73 7.83 1.07
C LEU A 104 4.41 7.29 2.46
N ALA A 105 5.30 7.51 3.44
CA ALA A 105 5.07 7.10 4.83
C ALA A 105 3.86 7.80 5.45
N GLN A 106 3.75 9.12 5.25
CA GLN A 106 2.59 9.89 5.69
C GLN A 106 1.29 9.39 5.05
N LEU A 107 1.32 9.05 3.76
CA LEU A 107 0.15 8.55 3.05
C LEU A 107 -0.28 7.16 3.57
N LYS A 108 0.68 6.28 3.92
CA LYS A 108 0.40 5.01 4.60
C LYS A 108 -0.27 5.24 5.95
N GLN A 109 0.25 6.16 6.75
CA GLN A 109 -0.32 6.50 8.05
C GLN A 109 -1.74 7.06 7.94
N ARG A 110 -1.99 7.93 6.95
CA ARG A 110 -3.33 8.46 6.66
C ARG A 110 -4.30 7.34 6.28
N LYS A 111 -3.89 6.41 5.41
CA LYS A 111 -4.68 5.24 5.05
C LYS A 111 -5.04 4.41 6.28
N ASP A 112 -4.08 4.14 7.16
CA ASP A 112 -4.33 3.35 8.37
C ASP A 112 -5.28 4.06 9.35
N LYS A 113 -5.15 5.38 9.50
CA LYS A 113 -6.09 6.19 10.30
C LYS A 113 -7.50 6.14 9.73
N LEU A 114 -7.64 6.27 8.41
CA LEU A 114 -8.92 6.20 7.70
C LEU A 114 -9.61 4.85 7.93
N ILE A 115 -8.87 3.74 7.84
CA ILE A 115 -9.38 2.39 8.12
C ILE A 115 -9.86 2.26 9.57
N LYS A 116 -9.02 2.68 10.53
CA LYS A 116 -9.36 2.63 11.96
C LYS A 116 -10.59 3.46 12.28
N ASN A 117 -10.71 4.66 11.69
CA ASN A 117 -11.86 5.53 11.85
C ASN A 117 -13.13 4.90 11.27
N PHE A 118 -13.08 4.35 10.07
CA PHE A 118 -14.23 3.68 9.47
C PHE A 118 -14.73 2.50 10.32
N ILE A 119 -13.82 1.67 10.83
CA ILE A 119 -14.15 0.57 11.74
C ILE A 119 -14.76 1.10 13.04
N LYS A 120 -14.17 2.14 13.64
CA LYS A 120 -14.67 2.76 14.87
C LYS A 120 -16.08 3.31 14.69
N GLU A 121 -16.31 4.08 13.64
CA GLU A 121 -17.62 4.67 13.35
C GLU A 121 -18.67 3.61 13.04
N THR A 122 -18.32 2.61 12.23
CA THR A 122 -19.19 1.46 11.99
C THR A 122 -19.56 0.77 13.30
N ALA A 123 -18.59 0.56 14.20
CA ALA A 123 -18.86 -0.06 15.49
C ALA A 123 -19.74 0.80 16.42
N LEU A 124 -19.72 2.13 16.30
CA LEU A 124 -20.60 3.01 17.07
C LEU A 124 -22.05 2.98 16.56
N SER A 125 -22.25 2.77 15.26
CA SER A 125 -23.57 2.68 14.63
C SER A 125 -24.26 1.33 14.77
N LEU A 126 -23.58 0.32 15.33
CA LEU A 126 -24.07 -1.06 15.42
C LEU A 126 -24.30 -1.51 16.87
N ASP A 127 -25.32 -2.33 17.08
CA ASP A 127 -25.52 -2.99 18.38
C ASP A 127 -24.42 -4.03 18.68
N GLN A 128 -24.45 -4.63 19.87
CA GLN A 128 -23.42 -5.60 20.28
C GLN A 128 -23.41 -6.89 19.41
N GLN A 129 -24.57 -7.39 18.99
CA GLN A 129 -24.65 -8.58 18.14
C GLN A 129 -24.22 -8.28 16.71
N GLN A 130 -24.64 -7.15 16.16
CA GLN A 130 -24.25 -6.65 14.85
C GLN A 130 -22.75 -6.40 14.77
N ARG A 131 -22.15 -5.75 15.78
CA ARG A 131 -20.69 -5.62 15.90
C ARG A 131 -19.97 -6.96 15.83
N LYS A 132 -20.42 -7.95 16.61
CA LYS A 132 -19.83 -9.31 16.61
C LYS A 132 -19.89 -9.93 15.21
N ARG A 133 -21.00 -9.79 14.49
CA ARG A 133 -21.16 -10.30 13.12
C ARG A 133 -20.23 -9.58 12.14
N PHE A 134 -20.20 -8.25 12.18
CA PHE A 134 -19.32 -7.42 11.36
C PHE A 134 -17.83 -7.80 11.53
N PHE A 135 -17.33 -7.87 12.76
CA PHE A 135 -15.94 -8.22 13.02
C PHE A 135 -15.60 -9.67 12.63
N ARG A 136 -16.53 -10.61 12.81
CA ARG A 136 -16.36 -12.00 12.33
C ARG A 136 -16.25 -12.06 10.81
N ALA A 137 -17.09 -11.33 10.09
CA ALA A 137 -17.05 -11.26 8.62
C ALA A 137 -15.74 -10.62 8.13
N LEU A 138 -15.32 -9.51 8.75
CA LEU A 138 -14.08 -8.82 8.43
C LEU A 138 -12.84 -9.73 8.65
N ARG A 139 -12.81 -10.50 9.75
CA ARG A 139 -11.74 -11.44 10.05
C ARG A 139 -11.68 -12.59 9.04
N LYS A 140 -12.84 -13.12 8.61
CA LYS A 140 -12.92 -14.20 7.61
C LYS A 140 -12.41 -13.72 6.24
N SER A 141 -12.71 -12.47 5.88
CA SER A 141 -12.22 -11.83 4.65
C SER A 141 -10.70 -11.59 4.61
N ASN A 142 -10.00 -11.70 5.74
CA ASN A 142 -8.53 -11.58 5.82
C ASN A 142 -7.78 -12.91 5.71
N ARG A 143 -8.48 -14.05 5.68
CA ARG A 143 -7.88 -15.40 5.59
C ARG A 143 -7.85 -15.99 4.18
N HIS A 144 -8.37 -15.25 3.19
CA HIS A 144 -8.30 -15.57 1.77
C HIS A 144 -7.51 -14.48 1.04
#